data_AF-A0A0W0V3N9-F1
#
_entry.id   AF-A0A0W0V3N9-F1
#
_cell.length_a   1.000
_cell.length_b   1.000
_cell.length_c   1.000
_cell.angle_alpha   90.00
_cell.angle_beta   90.00
_cell.angle_gamma   90.00
#
_symmetry.space_group_name_H-M   'P 1'
#
loop_
_entity.id
_entity.type
_entity.pdbx_description
1 polymer ?
#
loop_
_entity_poly.entity_id
_entity_poly.type
_entity_poly.pdbx_seq_one_letter_code
_entity_poly.pdbx_strand_id
1 'polypeptide(L)'
;MDMLDIYSDYLICQNKYATATGLSEMLDGEFAHDKVTRFLRLQDFDAKALWNYVKKPVRENDASDGVLLLDDSIEEKSYTDENEINCWHYS
;
A
#
# COMPACT_ATOMS: atom_id res chain seq x y z
N MET A 1 4.21 -15.89 7.65
CA MET A 1 4.17 -14.69 6.81
C MET A 1 2.72 -14.52 6.39
N ASP A 2 2.11 -13.37 6.66
CA ASP A 2 0.70 -13.14 6.32
C ASP A 2 0.56 -13.06 4.79
N MET A 3 -0.56 -13.55 4.26
CA MET A 3 -0.85 -13.50 2.84
C MET A 3 -0.94 -12.05 2.34
N LEU A 4 -1.51 -11.17 3.18
CA LEU A 4 -1.61 -9.75 2.86
C LEU A 4 -0.23 -9.12 2.65
N ASP A 5 0.70 -9.37 3.58
CA ASP A 5 2.05 -8.81 3.54
C ASP A 5 2.78 -9.26 2.26
N ILE A 6 2.88 -10.58 2.03
CA ILE A 6 3.56 -11.14 0.85
C ILE A 6 2.97 -10.59 -0.44
N TYR A 7 1.65 -10.58 -0.54
CA TYR A 7 0.99 -10.16 -1.77
C TYR A 7 1.14 -8.66 -2.00
N SER A 8 1.09 -7.85 -0.95
CA SER A 8 1.32 -6.40 -1.04
C SER A 8 2.77 -6.07 -1.44
N ASP A 9 3.75 -6.72 -0.82
CA ASP A 9 5.17 -6.54 -1.17
C ASP A 9 5.44 -6.96 -2.61
N TYR A 10 4.84 -8.06 -3.06
CA TYR A 10 4.93 -8.51 -4.44
C TYR A 10 4.36 -7.47 -5.42
N LEU A 11 3.20 -6.88 -5.10
CA LEU A 11 2.59 -5.84 -5.93
C LEU A 11 3.44 -4.57 -5.98
N ILE A 12 4.06 -4.18 -4.88
CA ILE A 12 4.92 -2.99 -4.79
C ILE A 12 6.24 -3.21 -5.56
N CYS A 13 6.85 -4.39 -5.43
CA CYS A 13 8.15 -4.68 -6.04
C CYS A 13 8.07 -5.04 -7.53
N GLN A 14 6.92 -5.46 -8.04
CA GLN A 14 6.82 -5.97 -9.41
C GLN A 14 6.54 -4.86 -10.43
N ASN A 15 7.52 -4.57 -11.27
CA ASN A 15 7.44 -3.54 -12.32
C ASN A 15 6.74 -4.01 -13.62
N LYS A 16 6.17 -5.22 -13.61
CA LYS A 16 5.53 -5.87 -14.76
C LYS A 16 4.14 -6.40 -14.37
N TYR A 17 3.58 -7.30 -15.16
CA TYR A 17 2.32 -7.96 -14.84
C TYR A 17 2.43 -8.75 -13.52
N ALA A 18 1.78 -8.25 -12.48
CA ALA A 18 1.61 -8.98 -11.24
C ALA A 18 0.59 -10.12 -11.45
N THR A 19 1.05 -11.36 -11.36
CA THR A 19 0.21 -12.55 -11.54
C THR A 19 0.38 -13.51 -10.36
N ALA A 20 -0.69 -14.23 -9.99
CA ALA A 20 -0.64 -15.21 -8.91
C ALA A 20 0.34 -16.36 -9.19
N THR A 21 0.48 -16.74 -10.47
CA THR A 21 1.49 -17.70 -10.93
C THR A 21 2.90 -17.13 -10.81
N GLY A 22 3.11 -15.86 -11.18
CA GLY A 22 4.42 -15.21 -11.05
C GLY A 22 4.86 -15.06 -9.59
N LEU A 23 3.92 -14.80 -8.67
CA LEU A 23 4.21 -14.84 -7.23
C LEU A 23 4.60 -16.26 -6.76
N SER A 24 3.84 -17.28 -7.20
CA SER A 24 4.12 -18.68 -6.85
C SER A 24 5.49 -19.12 -7.35
N GLU A 25 5.88 -18.71 -8.55
CA GLU A 25 7.21 -18.99 -9.12
C GLU A 25 8.33 -18.25 -8.36
N MET A 26 8.11 -16.98 -7.99
CA MET A 26 9.08 -16.19 -7.22
C MET A 26 9.35 -16.77 -5.82
N LEU A 27 8.39 -17.50 -5.27
CA LEU A 27 8.49 -18.16 -3.96
C LEU A 27 8.76 -19.67 -4.08
N ASP A 28 9.35 -20.13 -5.20
CA ASP A 28 9.70 -21.53 -5.46
C ASP A 28 8.56 -22.54 -5.21
N GLY A 29 7.31 -22.10 -5.42
CA GLY A 29 6.12 -22.92 -5.21
C GLY A 29 5.68 -23.08 -3.74
N GLU A 30 6.35 -22.45 -2.77
CA GLU A 30 5.91 -22.46 -1.37
C GLU A 30 4.50 -21.84 -1.18
N PHE A 31 4.16 -20.93 -2.08
CA PHE A 31 2.86 -20.27 -2.12
C PHE A 31 2.09 -20.63 -3.38
N ALA A 32 1.11 -21.53 -3.27
CA ALA A 32 0.26 -21.89 -4.39
C ALA A 32 -0.54 -20.68 -4.91
N HIS A 33 -0.59 -20.52 -6.24
CA HIS A 33 -1.32 -19.44 -6.91
C HIS A 33 -2.79 -19.32 -6.48
N ASP A 34 -3.46 -20.46 -6.23
CA ASP A 34 -4.86 -20.50 -5.76
C ASP A 34 -5.09 -19.83 -4.40
N LYS A 35 -4.04 -19.69 -3.58
CA LYS A 35 -4.15 -18.99 -2.29
C LYS A 35 -4.43 -17.49 -2.49
N VAL A 36 -3.86 -16.87 -3.53
CA VAL A 36 -4.14 -15.46 -3.89
C VAL A 36 -5.61 -15.29 -4.24
N THR A 37 -6.12 -16.11 -5.14
CA THR A 37 -7.52 -16.03 -5.57
C THR A 37 -8.49 -16.32 -4.42
N ARG A 38 -8.16 -17.28 -3.55
CA ARG A 38 -8.98 -17.56 -2.37
C ARG A 38 -8.96 -16.41 -1.38
N PHE A 39 -7.80 -15.81 -1.14
CA PHE A 39 -7.64 -14.66 -0.26
C PHE A 39 -8.46 -13.46 -0.75
N LEU A 40 -8.35 -13.09 -2.02
CA LEU A 40 -9.09 -11.99 -2.63
C LEU A 40 -10.61 -12.20 -2.65
N ARG A 41 -11.08 -13.45 -2.50
CA ARG A 41 -12.51 -13.78 -2.40
C ARG A 41 -13.08 -13.73 -0.98
N LEU A 42 -12.24 -13.58 0.06
CA LEU A 42 -12.70 -13.62 1.44
C LEU A 42 -13.60 -12.42 1.78
N GLN A 43 -13.26 -11.25 1.27
CA GLN A 43 -14.00 -10.00 1.48
C GLN A 43 -13.60 -8.96 0.44
N ASP A 44 -14.40 -7.90 0.34
CA ASP A 44 -14.01 -6.69 -0.36
C ASP A 44 -13.01 -5.91 0.50
N PHE A 45 -11.78 -5.75 -0.01
CA PHE A 45 -10.72 -4.98 0.64
C PHE A 45 -10.86 -3.50 0.30
N ASP A 46 -11.88 -2.86 0.87
CA ASP A 46 -12.19 -1.46 0.65
C ASP A 46 -11.32 -0.49 1.49
N ALA A 47 -11.49 0.82 1.27
CA ALA A 47 -10.77 1.86 2.01
C ALA A 47 -11.00 1.78 3.54
N LYS A 48 -12.16 1.29 3.97
CA LYS A 48 -12.48 1.12 5.40
C LYS A 48 -11.69 -0.06 6.00
N ALA A 49 -11.56 -1.17 5.28
CA ALA A 49 -10.74 -2.30 5.68
C ALA A 49 -9.27 -1.88 5.81
N LEU A 50 -8.76 -1.12 4.82
CA LEU A 50 -7.41 -0.57 4.86
C LEU A 50 -7.20 0.35 6.08
N TRP A 51 -8.12 1.30 6.33
CA TRP A 51 -8.04 2.17 7.50
C TRP A 51 -7.98 1.37 8.81
N ASN A 52 -8.83 0.35 8.98
CA ASN A 52 -8.82 -0.48 10.18
C ASN A 52 -7.49 -1.23 10.37
N TYR A 53 -6.83 -1.65 9.27
CA TYR A 53 -5.52 -2.28 9.31
C TYR A 53 -4.41 -1.31 9.75
N VAL A 54 -4.33 -0.13 9.14
CA VAL A 54 -3.24 0.85 9.40
C VAL A 54 -3.48 1.75 10.61
N LYS A 55 -4.70 1.82 11.14
CA LYS A 55 -5.07 2.75 12.23
C LYS A 55 -4.20 2.59 13.48
N LYS A 56 -3.88 1.36 13.88
CA LYS A 56 -3.07 1.10 15.08
C LYS A 56 -1.66 1.69 14.95
N PRO A 57 -0.84 1.32 13.95
CA PRO A 57 0.49 1.90 13.80
C PRO A 57 0.46 3.41 13.57
N VAL A 58 -0.55 3.94 12.87
CA VAL A 58 -0.72 5.40 12.72
C VAL A 58 -0.91 6.08 14.08
N ARG A 59 -1.73 5.52 14.97
CA ARG A 59 -1.99 6.08 16.31
C ARG A 59 -0.82 5.91 17.28
N GLU A 60 0.01 4.89 17.09
CA GLU A 60 1.24 4.72 17.87
C GLU A 60 2.28 5.80 17.55
N ASN A 61 2.20 6.41 16.37
CA ASN A 61 3.08 7.49 15.92
C ASN A 61 2.44 8.89 16.03
N ASP A 62 1.32 9.02 16.75
CA ASP A 62 0.66 10.30 17.01
C ASP A 62 1.55 11.14 17.94
N ALA A 63 1.94 12.35 17.49
CA ALA A 63 2.87 13.21 18.18
C ALA A 63 2.32 14.64 18.27
N SER A 64 2.49 15.28 19.45
CA SER A 64 2.01 16.64 19.69
C SER A 64 2.63 17.68 18.77
N ASP A 65 3.86 17.41 18.34
CA ASP A 65 4.68 18.36 17.55
C ASP A 65 4.49 18.16 16.04
N GLY A 66 3.56 17.28 15.64
CA GLY A 66 3.29 16.93 14.25
C GLY A 66 4.03 15.68 13.78
N VAL A 67 3.66 15.21 12.58
CA VAL A 67 4.20 13.99 11.97
C VAL A 67 4.69 14.27 10.56
N LEU A 68 5.75 13.58 10.13
CA LEU A 68 6.21 13.59 8.74
C LEU A 68 5.51 12.47 7.97
N LEU A 69 4.75 12.85 6.95
CA LEU A 69 4.11 11.92 6.02
C LEU A 69 4.84 11.98 4.68
N LEU A 70 5.27 10.83 4.19
CA LEU A 70 5.86 10.66 2.86
C LEU A 70 4.87 9.85 2.03
N ASP A 71 4.43 10.41 0.92
CA ASP A 71 3.53 9.76 -0.02
C ASP A 71 4.10 9.90 -1.44
N ASP A 72 3.78 8.94 -2.32
CA ASP A 72 4.17 8.99 -3.73
C ASP A 72 3.21 9.85 -4.57
N SER A 73 2.08 10.24 -3.97
CA SER A 73 1.03 11.03 -4.60
C SER A 73 1.00 12.47 -4.08
N ILE A 74 0.60 13.40 -4.95
CA ILE A 74 0.35 14.80 -4.56
C ILE A 74 -1.13 14.92 -4.23
N GLU A 75 -1.44 15.09 -2.93
CA GLU A 75 -2.78 15.43 -2.47
C GLU A 75 -2.87 16.88 -1.97
N GLU A 76 -4.02 17.51 -2.21
CA GLU A 76 -4.35 18.83 -1.68
C GLU A 76 -4.49 18.76 -0.16
N LYS A 77 -3.74 19.60 0.56
CA LYS A 77 -3.83 19.72 2.02
C LYS A 77 -4.60 20.98 2.38
N SER A 78 -5.61 20.85 3.24
CA SER A 78 -6.48 21.97 3.63
C SER A 78 -5.76 23.17 4.28
N TYR A 79 -4.49 23.01 4.64
CA TYR A 79 -3.64 24.02 5.27
C TYR A 79 -2.40 24.37 4.43
N THR A 80 -2.36 23.98 3.15
CA THR A 80 -1.23 24.28 2.28
C THR A 80 -1.71 24.67 0.90
N ASP A 81 -1.46 25.92 0.52
CA ASP A 81 -1.73 26.45 -0.81
C ASP A 81 -0.47 26.43 -1.69
N GLU A 82 -0.69 26.52 -3.00
CA GLU A 82 0.38 26.59 -4.01
C GLU A 82 1.26 27.83 -3.78
N ASN A 83 2.59 27.68 -3.86
CA ASN A 83 3.55 28.77 -3.69
C ASN A 83 4.83 28.51 -4.50
N GLU A 84 5.82 29.42 -4.44
CA GLU A 84 7.07 29.29 -5.20
C GLU A 84 7.83 27.97 -4.93
N ILE A 85 7.64 27.35 -3.76
CA ILE A 85 8.25 26.08 -3.37
C ILE A 85 7.31 24.90 -3.63
N ASN A 86 6.00 25.10 -3.41
CA ASN A 86 4.97 24.07 -3.58
C ASN A 86 4.14 24.37 -4.83
N CYS A 87 4.67 24.07 -6.01
CA CYS A 87 3.98 24.22 -7.30
C CYS A 87 4.28 23.05 -8.25
N TRP A 88 3.49 22.91 -9.31
CA TRP A 88 3.68 21.84 -10.28
C TRP A 88 4.95 22.04 -11.12
N HIS A 89 5.90 21.11 -10.99
CA HIS A 89 7.07 21.04 -11.85
C HIS A 89 6.83 20.03 -12.98
N TYR A 90 6.49 20.54 -14.17
CA TYR A 90 6.40 19.72 -15.37
C TYR A 90 7.81 19.51 -15.96
N SER A 91 8.13 18.28 -16.37
CA SER A 91 9.35 17.93 -17.13
C SER A 91 9.03 17.69 -18.60
#